data_AF-A0A2G5THH1-F1
#
_entry.id   AF-A0A2G5THH1-F1
#
_cell.length_a   1.000
_cell.length_b   1.000
_cell.length_c   1.000
_cell.angle_alpha   90.00
_cell.angle_beta   90.00
_cell.angle_gamma   90.00
#
_symmetry.space_group_name_H-M   'P 1'
#
loop_
_entity.id
_entity.type
_entity.pdbx_description
1 polymer ?
#
loop_
_entity_poly.entity_id
_entity_poly.type
_entity_poly.pdbx_seq_one_letter_code
_entity_poly.pdbx_strand_id
1 'polypeptide(L)'
;MFYSLVEMILRPLIHIYDDTLWLIQRKRFDLSPGLTRLIPTMYCWCYAMSFCLFALQFLYRYVAVCKPHLVVFFTGYYFFYWLALILSLATSWGLAAAFMFPQTNRTTESFLYVINSSYDLDPYWTSYVAYKYFDTDENRVRHVNILSFFGVLQHGLVISLSFGTLFYCGIKTYLNIKEHVGMSTKTRSFQLQLFRALVVQTCLSMIMMYIPIGFMFSCPYFDLQLGAVTNYQTVMAQLYPGIDPFVVLLIIDSYRKTILYFFVFRSETTKNFSCLECTDLRCSIVLFFEIIFLFPRQNTITREPQHLVNLDFDEIFRIC
;
A
#
# COMPACT_ATOMS: atom_id res chain seq x y z
N MET A 1 1.58 -11.16 -1.42
CA MET A 1 1.26 -12.33 -0.57
C MET A 1 1.62 -12.07 0.90
N PHE A 2 2.91 -11.92 1.25
CA PHE A 2 3.29 -11.71 2.67
C PHE A 2 2.64 -10.46 3.30
N TYR A 3 2.68 -9.31 2.62
CA TYR A 3 1.99 -8.08 3.06
C TYR A 3 0.50 -8.33 3.37
N SER A 4 -0.22 -8.97 2.45
CA SER A 4 -1.64 -9.29 2.60
C SER A 4 -1.91 -10.21 3.79
N LEU A 5 -1.03 -11.18 4.07
CA LEU A 5 -1.16 -12.05 5.26
C LEU A 5 -0.99 -11.25 6.55
N VAL A 6 0.04 -10.40 6.64
CA VAL A 6 0.27 -9.54 7.81
C VAL A 6 -0.93 -8.61 8.02
N GLU A 7 -1.44 -8.02 6.95
CA GLU A 7 -2.61 -7.16 6.95
C GLU A 7 -3.89 -7.89 7.38
N MET A 8 -4.13 -9.11 6.90
CA MET A 8 -5.28 -9.93 7.30
C MET A 8 -5.27 -10.26 8.80
N ILE A 9 -4.08 -10.39 9.40
CA ILE A 9 -3.91 -10.62 10.83
C ILE A 9 -4.05 -9.31 11.62
N LEU A 10 -3.49 -8.20 11.11
CA LEU A 10 -3.48 -6.88 11.75
C LEU A 10 -4.86 -6.19 11.71
N ARG A 11 -5.55 -6.27 10.56
CA ARG A 11 -6.76 -5.52 10.22
C ARG A 11 -6.64 -4.02 10.57
N PRO A 12 -5.67 -3.32 9.96
CA PRO A 12 -5.27 -1.98 10.38
C PRO A 12 -6.40 -0.96 10.22
N LEU A 13 -6.48 -0.05 11.18
CA LEU A 13 -7.17 1.22 11.06
C LEU A 13 -6.14 2.33 11.27
N ILE A 14 -6.30 3.43 10.54
CA ILE A 14 -5.55 4.65 10.80
C ILE A 14 -6.53 5.72 11.27
N HIS A 15 -6.14 6.42 12.34
CA HIS A 15 -6.94 7.46 12.95
C HIS A 15 -6.04 8.62 13.37
N ILE A 16 -6.48 9.86 13.19
CA ILE A 16 -5.77 11.03 13.73
C ILE A 16 -6.65 11.69 14.77
N TYR A 17 -6.16 11.76 16.01
CA TYR A 17 -6.85 12.40 17.12
C TYR A 17 -5.85 13.16 17.97
N ASP A 18 -6.19 14.40 18.29
CA ASP A 18 -5.33 15.37 19.00
C ASP A 18 -3.98 15.55 18.28
N ASP A 19 -2.90 15.15 18.93
CA ASP A 19 -1.51 15.26 18.49
C ASP A 19 -0.91 13.92 18.02
N THR A 20 -1.76 12.91 17.82
CA THR A 20 -1.33 11.53 17.62
C THR A 20 -1.95 10.92 16.37
N LEU A 21 -1.08 10.32 15.54
CA LEU A 21 -1.47 9.42 14.45
C LEU A 21 -1.45 7.99 14.98
N TRP A 22 -2.61 7.34 14.95
CA TRP A 22 -2.83 6.01 15.48
C TRP A 22 -2.80 4.99 14.36
N LEU A 23 -1.92 3.99 14.46
CA LEU A 23 -2.05 2.74 13.74
C LEU A 23 -2.70 1.74 14.69
N ILE A 24 -4.00 1.53 14.52
CA ILE A 24 -4.81 0.66 15.38
C ILE A 24 -4.84 -0.74 14.75
N GLN A 25 -4.53 -1.74 15.57
CA GLN A 25 -4.65 -3.16 15.26
C GLN A 25 -5.99 -3.70 15.79
N ARG A 26 -6.72 -4.44 14.96
CA ARG A 26 -7.89 -5.22 15.37
C ARG A 26 -7.52 -6.70 15.38
N LYS A 27 -7.12 -7.21 16.55
CA LYS A 27 -6.60 -8.58 16.73
C LYS A 27 -7.60 -9.60 16.21
N ARG A 28 -7.16 -10.51 15.34
CA ARG A 28 -7.98 -11.64 14.84
C ARG A 28 -8.00 -12.82 15.80
N PHE A 29 -6.91 -13.01 16.52
CA PHE A 29 -6.69 -14.11 17.45
C PHE A 29 -6.24 -13.53 18.79
N ASP A 30 -6.41 -14.29 19.87
CA ASP A 30 -5.84 -13.91 21.16
C ASP A 30 -4.34 -14.21 21.13
N LEU A 31 -3.54 -13.16 21.00
CA LEU A 31 -2.11 -13.25 20.76
C LEU A 31 -1.35 -12.75 21.98
N SER A 32 -0.17 -13.33 22.23
CA SER A 32 0.71 -12.85 23.29
C SER A 32 1.07 -11.36 23.09
N PRO A 33 1.41 -10.63 24.16
CA PRO A 33 1.76 -9.21 24.07
C PRO A 33 2.93 -8.93 23.11
N GLY A 34 3.93 -9.82 23.07
CA GLY A 34 5.07 -9.70 22.16
C GLY A 34 4.64 -9.79 20.69
N LEU A 35 3.79 -10.76 20.36
CA LEU A 35 3.29 -10.96 19.00
C LEU A 35 2.34 -9.83 18.57
N THR A 36 1.56 -9.31 19.52
CA THR A 36 0.71 -8.13 19.32
C THR A 36 1.53 -6.87 18.97
N ARG A 37 2.75 -6.70 19.50
CA ARG A 37 3.65 -5.60 19.07
C ARG A 37 4.37 -5.89 17.75
N LEU A 38 4.67 -7.16 17.48
CA LEU A 38 5.40 -7.57 16.27
C LEU A 38 4.57 -7.35 14.99
N ILE A 39 3.27 -7.65 15.01
CA ILE A 39 2.41 -7.57 13.82
C ILE A 39 2.36 -6.15 13.21
N PRO A 40 2.05 -5.06 13.95
CA PRO A 40 2.08 -3.72 13.38
C PRO A 40 3.49 -3.30 12.95
N THR A 41 4.54 -3.78 13.62
CA THR A 41 5.93 -3.57 13.19
C THR A 41 6.19 -4.21 11.82
N MET A 42 5.76 -5.45 11.62
CA MET A 42 5.89 -6.16 10.34
C MET A 42 5.05 -5.50 9.24
N TYR A 43 3.90 -4.91 9.59
CA TYR A 43 3.10 -4.13 8.66
C TYR A 43 3.81 -2.87 8.19
N CYS A 44 4.37 -2.08 9.11
CA CYS A 44 5.19 -0.91 8.77
C CYS A 44 6.42 -1.30 7.94
N TRP A 45 7.07 -2.42 8.26
CA TRP A 45 8.17 -2.98 7.49
C TRP A 45 7.77 -3.30 6.04
N CYS A 46 6.64 -3.99 5.85
CA CYS A 46 6.14 -4.28 4.51
C CYS A 46 5.81 -3.01 3.74
N TYR A 47 5.22 -2.03 4.40
CA TYR A 47 4.85 -0.74 3.81
C TYR A 47 6.08 0.03 3.30
N ALA A 48 7.14 0.08 4.13
CA ALA A 48 8.42 0.67 3.76
C ALA A 48 9.08 -0.08 2.58
N MET A 49 9.09 -1.41 2.64
CA MET A 49 9.59 -2.25 1.55
C MET A 49 8.86 -1.96 0.23
N SER A 50 7.54 -1.78 0.25
CA SER A 50 6.76 -1.43 -0.95
C SER A 50 7.22 -0.11 -1.58
N PHE A 51 7.44 0.94 -0.77
CA PHE A 51 7.96 2.22 -1.30
C PHE A 51 9.33 2.07 -1.95
N CYS A 52 10.24 1.34 -1.32
CA CYS A 52 11.58 1.14 -1.86
C CYS A 52 11.56 0.26 -3.13
N LEU A 53 10.69 -0.75 -3.19
CA LEU A 53 10.51 -1.59 -4.38
C LEU A 53 9.95 -0.78 -5.55
N PHE A 54 8.97 0.10 -5.33
CA PHE A 54 8.47 0.97 -6.40
C PHE A 54 9.57 1.90 -6.91
N ALA A 55 10.30 2.55 -6.01
CA ALA A 55 11.45 3.38 -6.40
C ALA A 55 12.49 2.59 -7.23
N LEU A 56 12.82 1.36 -6.81
CA LEU A 56 13.77 0.50 -7.51
C LEU A 56 13.27 0.09 -8.90
N GLN A 57 11.98 -0.24 -9.05
CA GLN A 57 11.40 -0.56 -10.35
C GLN A 57 11.51 0.60 -11.34
N PHE A 58 11.25 1.84 -10.87
CA PHE A 58 11.43 3.04 -11.69
C PHE A 58 12.90 3.32 -12.01
N LEU A 59 13.80 3.11 -11.05
CA LEU A 59 15.24 3.26 -11.26
C LEU A 59 15.75 2.26 -12.30
N TYR A 60 15.36 0.98 -12.21
CA TYR A 60 15.71 -0.04 -13.18
C TYR A 60 15.25 0.34 -14.59
N ARG A 61 13.99 0.78 -14.75
CA ARG A 61 13.44 1.21 -16.04
C ARG A 61 14.21 2.40 -16.62
N TYR A 62 14.52 3.40 -15.79
CA TYR A 62 15.35 4.53 -16.19
C TYR A 62 16.72 4.08 -16.68
N VAL A 63 17.38 3.18 -15.94
CA VAL A 63 18.69 2.65 -16.32
C VAL A 63 18.59 1.86 -17.63
N ALA A 64 17.61 0.97 -17.78
CA ALA A 64 17.42 0.17 -18.98
C ALA A 64 17.19 1.00 -20.25
N VAL A 65 16.46 2.11 -20.13
CA VAL A 65 16.13 2.99 -21.26
C VAL A 65 17.24 4.01 -21.52
N CYS A 66 17.62 4.76 -20.49
CA CYS A 66 18.47 5.94 -20.66
C CYS A 66 19.96 5.63 -20.52
N LYS A 67 20.33 4.55 -19.83
CA LYS A 67 21.72 4.18 -19.52
C LYS A 67 21.94 2.67 -19.59
N PRO A 68 21.75 2.02 -20.76
CA PRO A 68 21.73 0.56 -20.87
C PRO A 68 23.02 -0.12 -20.40
N HIS A 69 24.17 0.57 -20.49
CA HIS A 69 25.45 0.07 -19.97
C HIS A 69 25.47 -0.16 -18.45
N LEU A 70 24.60 0.50 -17.69
CA LEU A 70 24.49 0.34 -16.22
C LEU A 70 23.51 -0.76 -15.81
N VAL A 71 22.82 -1.41 -16.75
CA VAL A 71 21.87 -2.50 -16.44
C VAL A 71 22.57 -3.69 -15.76
N VAL A 72 23.88 -3.85 -15.99
CA VAL A 72 24.69 -4.86 -15.30
C VAL A 72 24.56 -4.80 -13.78
N PHE A 73 24.38 -3.60 -13.20
CA PHE A 73 24.17 -3.39 -11.76
C PHE A 73 22.80 -3.86 -11.24
N PHE A 74 21.93 -4.37 -12.11
CA PHE A 74 20.64 -4.96 -11.75
C PHE A 74 20.60 -6.47 -12.02
N THR A 75 21.73 -7.05 -12.44
CA THR A 75 21.84 -8.47 -12.82
C THR A 75 22.89 -9.19 -11.97
N GLY A 76 22.77 -10.52 -11.89
CA GLY A 76 23.73 -11.35 -11.15
C GLY A 76 23.81 -10.98 -9.67
N TYR A 77 25.02 -10.85 -9.14
CA TYR A 77 25.24 -10.62 -7.70
C TYR A 77 24.80 -9.22 -7.23
N TYR A 78 24.76 -8.21 -8.11
CA TYR A 78 24.30 -6.87 -7.75
C TYR A 78 22.80 -6.82 -7.40
N PHE A 79 22.00 -7.78 -7.88
CA PHE A 79 20.62 -7.92 -7.45
C PHE A 79 20.50 -8.11 -5.93
N PHE A 80 21.38 -8.91 -5.33
CA PHE A 80 21.39 -9.13 -3.88
C PHE A 80 21.78 -7.87 -3.10
N TYR A 81 22.58 -6.98 -3.68
CA TYR A 81 22.87 -5.68 -3.09
C TYR A 81 21.62 -4.81 -2.97
N TRP A 82 20.82 -4.72 -4.05
CA TRP A 82 19.55 -3.99 -4.02
C TRP A 82 18.55 -4.60 -3.04
N LEU A 83 18.47 -5.94 -3.00
CA LEU A 83 17.61 -6.63 -2.03
C LEU A 83 18.04 -6.32 -0.59
N ALA A 84 19.34 -6.38 -0.29
CA ALA A 84 19.87 -6.05 1.03
C ALA A 84 19.62 -4.58 1.40
N LEU A 85 19.74 -3.65 0.45
CA LEU A 85 19.43 -2.24 0.66
C LEU A 85 17.95 -2.02 0.98
N ILE A 86 17.04 -2.65 0.24
CA ILE A 86 15.59 -2.53 0.50
C ILE A 86 15.25 -3.15 1.86
N LEU A 87 15.79 -4.33 2.17
CA LEU A 87 15.57 -5.00 3.44
C LEU A 87 16.10 -4.16 4.61
N SER A 88 17.26 -3.53 4.47
CA SER A 88 17.83 -2.69 5.54
C SER A 88 17.00 -1.42 5.77
N LEU A 89 16.56 -0.74 4.71
CA LEU A 89 15.67 0.42 4.81
C LEU A 89 14.32 0.04 5.43
N ALA A 90 13.69 -1.04 4.98
CA ALA A 90 12.45 -1.54 5.56
C ALA A 90 12.61 -1.93 7.03
N THR A 91 13.73 -2.59 7.38
CA THR A 91 14.05 -2.96 8.76
C THR A 91 14.26 -1.72 9.64
N SER A 92 14.95 -0.69 9.13
CA SER A 92 15.12 0.57 9.86
C SER A 92 13.78 1.23 10.19
N TRP A 93 12.82 1.21 9.25
CA TRP A 93 11.47 1.73 9.47
C TRP A 93 10.72 0.89 10.51
N GLY A 94 10.72 -0.44 10.37
CA GLY A 94 10.10 -1.34 11.35
C GLY A 94 10.65 -1.15 12.77
N LEU A 95 11.98 -1.07 12.91
CA LEU A 95 12.62 -0.83 14.20
C LEU A 95 12.25 0.55 14.77
N ALA A 96 12.21 1.60 13.94
CA ALA A 96 11.73 2.91 14.36
C ALA A 96 10.28 2.83 14.86
N ALA A 97 9.40 2.13 14.14
CA ALA A 97 8.01 1.90 14.56
C ALA A 97 7.90 1.14 15.90
N ALA A 98 8.81 0.19 16.15
CA ALA A 98 8.81 -0.61 17.37
C ALA A 98 9.37 0.13 18.60
N PHE A 99 10.39 0.98 18.43
CA PHE A 99 11.16 1.53 19.55
C PHE A 99 11.01 3.04 19.75
N MET A 100 10.64 3.81 18.72
CA MET A 100 10.60 5.28 18.80
C MET A 100 9.22 5.84 19.16
N PHE A 101 8.24 4.95 19.35
CA PHE A 101 6.85 5.28 19.66
C PHE A 101 6.35 4.50 20.89
N PRO A 102 6.95 4.72 22.08
CA PRO A 102 6.56 4.01 23.29
C PRO A 102 5.14 4.38 23.73
N GLN A 103 4.41 3.38 24.21
CA GLN A 103 3.09 3.58 24.80
C GLN A 103 3.24 4.27 26.16
N THR A 104 2.35 5.23 26.44
CA THR A 104 2.27 5.99 27.69
C THR A 104 0.85 5.92 28.26
N ASN A 105 0.66 6.32 29.53
CA ASN A 105 -0.68 6.35 30.13
C ASN A 105 -1.63 7.28 29.33
N ARG A 106 -1.16 8.48 28.95
CA ARG A 106 -1.90 9.42 28.10
C ARG A 106 -2.33 8.80 26.78
N THR A 107 -1.42 8.09 26.08
CA THR A 107 -1.77 7.46 24.81
C THR A 107 -2.76 6.31 25.03
N THR A 108 -2.64 5.54 26.11
CA THR A 108 -3.60 4.47 26.40
C THR A 108 -4.99 5.03 26.70
N GLU A 109 -5.12 6.08 27.50
CA GLU A 109 -6.41 6.74 27.78
C GLU A 109 -7.04 7.33 26.50
N SER A 110 -6.23 8.02 25.69
CA SER A 110 -6.68 8.59 24.42
C SER A 110 -7.10 7.50 23.43
N PHE A 111 -6.36 6.40 23.38
CA PHE A 111 -6.71 5.24 22.56
C PHE A 111 -8.07 4.65 22.97
N LEU A 112 -8.30 4.42 24.28
CA LEU A 112 -9.57 3.90 24.79
C LEU A 112 -10.74 4.82 24.43
N TYR A 113 -10.54 6.13 24.50
CA TYR A 113 -11.53 7.11 24.04
C TYR A 113 -11.80 6.99 22.53
N VAL A 114 -10.76 6.91 21.70
CA VAL A 114 -10.88 6.81 20.23
C VAL A 114 -11.61 5.54 19.81
N ILE A 115 -11.23 4.37 20.35
CA ILE A 115 -11.86 3.09 19.95
C ILE A 115 -13.32 2.99 20.38
N ASN A 116 -13.68 3.59 21.52
CA ASN A 116 -15.05 3.62 21.99
C ASN A 116 -15.89 4.64 21.20
N SER A 117 -15.42 5.88 21.10
CA SER A 117 -16.19 6.98 20.49
C SER A 117 -16.33 6.87 18.97
N SER A 118 -15.31 6.35 18.28
CA SER A 118 -15.25 6.35 16.80
C SER A 118 -15.55 5.00 16.17
N TYR A 119 -15.37 3.89 16.89
CA TYR A 119 -15.43 2.56 16.30
C TYR A 119 -16.27 1.54 17.08
N ASP A 120 -16.70 1.85 18.31
CA ASP A 120 -17.43 0.94 19.20
C ASP A 120 -16.75 -0.44 19.32
N LEU A 121 -15.42 -0.42 19.51
CA LEU A 121 -14.59 -1.64 19.58
C LEU A 121 -14.22 -1.99 21.02
N ASP A 122 -14.21 -3.28 21.30
CA ASP A 122 -13.70 -3.83 22.56
C ASP A 122 -12.18 -3.58 22.69
N PRO A 123 -11.73 -2.88 23.75
CA PRO A 123 -10.31 -2.69 24.06
C PRO A 123 -9.51 -4.00 24.14
N TYR A 124 -10.13 -5.08 24.60
CA TYR A 124 -9.45 -6.38 24.72
C TYR A 124 -9.04 -6.92 23.36
N TRP A 125 -9.81 -6.67 22.29
CA TRP A 125 -9.52 -7.15 20.93
C TRP A 125 -8.75 -6.14 20.07
N THR A 126 -8.23 -5.07 20.67
CA THR A 126 -7.52 -4.02 19.95
C THR A 126 -6.15 -3.75 20.55
N SER A 127 -5.26 -3.17 19.73
CA SER A 127 -3.93 -2.71 20.12
C SER A 127 -3.55 -1.53 19.23
N TYR A 128 -2.45 -0.84 19.51
CA TYR A 128 -2.06 0.33 18.75
C TYR A 128 -0.55 0.60 18.74
N VAL A 129 -0.12 1.30 17.70
CA VAL A 129 1.11 2.09 17.66
C VAL A 129 0.71 3.56 17.59
N ALA A 130 1.22 4.37 18.52
CA ALA A 130 0.88 5.78 18.67
C ALA A 130 2.05 6.64 18.21
N TYR A 131 1.93 7.23 17.02
CA TYR A 131 2.83 8.26 16.56
C TYR A 131 2.44 9.56 17.26
N LYS A 132 2.93 9.76 18.50
CA LYS A 132 2.65 10.93 19.33
C LYS A 132 3.64 12.03 19.04
N TYR A 133 3.17 13.17 18.53
CA TYR A 133 4.05 14.24 18.05
C TYR A 133 4.48 15.20 19.15
N PHE A 134 3.62 15.36 20.16
CA PHE A 134 3.82 16.31 21.24
C PHE A 134 3.60 15.64 22.60
N ASP A 135 4.35 16.11 23.60
CA ASP A 135 4.11 15.87 25.02
C ASP A 135 3.52 17.13 25.64
N THR A 136 2.72 16.96 26.68
CA THR A 136 2.16 18.07 27.46
C THR A 136 2.73 18.01 28.87
N ASP A 137 3.36 19.09 29.32
CA ASP A 137 3.92 19.17 30.67
C ASP A 137 2.85 19.48 31.74
N GLU A 138 3.25 19.52 33.01
CA GLU A 138 2.37 19.83 34.15
C GLU A 138 1.72 21.23 34.04
N ASN A 139 2.38 22.15 33.33
CA ASN A 139 1.88 23.51 33.07
C ASN A 139 0.98 23.59 31.83
N ARG A 140 0.62 22.44 31.24
CA ARG A 140 -0.17 22.33 30.00
C ARG A 140 0.50 22.93 28.77
N VAL A 141 1.83 23.07 28.76
CA VAL A 141 2.59 23.52 27.60
C VAL A 141 2.94 22.31 26.74
N ARG A 142 2.71 22.43 25.43
CA ARG A 142 3.04 21.40 24.44
C ARG A 142 4.51 21.51 24.04
N HIS A 143 5.23 20.40 24.14
CA HIS A 143 6.62 20.25 23.70
C HIS A 143 6.72 19.15 22.67
N VAL A 144 7.60 19.28 21.69
CA VAL A 144 7.78 18.24 20.66
C VAL A 144 8.36 16.98 21.31
N ASN A 145 7.74 15.82 21.07
CA ASN A 145 8.32 14.55 21.49
C ASN A 145 9.54 14.24 20.61
N ILE A 146 10.74 14.45 21.15
CA ILE A 146 12.00 14.34 20.39
C ILE A 146 12.19 12.94 19.81
N LEU A 147 11.85 11.89 20.56
CA LEU A 147 12.01 10.51 20.11
C LEU A 147 11.09 10.21 18.92
N SER A 148 9.80 10.53 19.04
CA SER A 148 8.83 10.35 17.96
C SER A 148 9.12 11.27 16.77
N PHE A 149 9.66 12.47 17.00
CA PHE A 149 10.13 13.36 15.93
C PHE A 149 11.20 12.70 15.07
N PHE A 150 12.24 12.09 15.66
CA PHE A 150 13.25 11.37 14.89
C PHE A 150 12.67 10.14 14.16
N GLY A 151 11.69 9.45 14.76
CA GLY A 151 11.00 8.34 14.11
C GLY A 151 10.20 8.78 12.87
N VAL A 152 9.40 9.85 13.01
CA VAL A 152 8.64 10.44 11.90
C VAL A 152 9.57 11.02 10.83
N LEU A 153 10.67 11.66 11.23
CA LEU A 153 11.69 12.15 10.32
C LEU A 153 12.32 10.99 9.52
N GLN A 154 12.64 9.87 10.17
CA GLN A 154 13.16 8.68 9.49
C GLN A 154 12.16 8.13 8.47
N HIS A 155 10.88 8.00 8.83
CA HIS A 155 9.83 7.57 7.89
C HIS A 155 9.71 8.56 6.72
N GLY A 156 9.69 9.86 7.02
CA GLY A 156 9.62 10.94 6.03
C GLY A 156 10.80 10.93 5.06
N LEU A 157 12.02 10.64 5.52
CA LEU A 157 13.21 10.50 4.67
C LEU A 157 13.08 9.30 3.73
N VAL A 158 12.63 8.14 4.21
CA VAL A 158 12.43 6.96 3.34
C VAL A 158 11.36 7.23 2.29
N ILE A 159 10.23 7.85 2.67
CA ILE A 159 9.18 8.26 1.72
C ILE A 159 9.76 9.23 0.69
N SER A 160 10.45 10.28 1.15
CA SER A 160 10.95 11.36 0.29
C SER A 160 12.02 10.88 -0.69
N LEU A 161 12.96 10.04 -0.24
CA LEU A 161 14.00 9.46 -1.10
C LEU A 161 13.39 8.50 -2.13
N SER A 162 12.45 7.67 -1.72
CA SER A 162 11.76 6.74 -2.61
C SER A 162 10.93 7.49 -3.65
N PHE A 163 10.16 8.48 -3.21
CA PHE A 163 9.35 9.34 -4.06
C PHE A 163 10.21 10.16 -5.02
N GLY A 164 11.28 10.79 -4.52
CA GLY A 164 12.21 11.57 -5.33
C GLY A 164 12.87 10.73 -6.42
N THR A 165 13.28 9.50 -6.08
CA THR A 165 13.84 8.53 -7.04
C THR A 165 12.80 8.16 -8.10
N LEU A 166 11.59 7.78 -7.69
CA LEU A 166 10.49 7.44 -8.58
C LEU A 166 10.16 8.59 -9.53
N PHE A 167 10.03 9.81 -9.00
CA PHE A 167 9.68 11.00 -9.77
C PHE A 167 10.78 11.39 -10.76
N TYR A 168 12.04 11.47 -10.29
CA TYR A 168 13.19 11.78 -11.13
C TYR A 168 13.38 10.76 -12.25
N CYS A 169 13.37 9.46 -11.91
CA CYS A 169 13.55 8.39 -12.87
C CYS A 169 12.39 8.35 -13.87
N GLY A 170 11.14 8.53 -13.41
CA GLY A 170 9.96 8.61 -14.26
C GLY A 170 10.07 9.74 -15.30
N ILE A 171 10.40 10.97 -14.86
CA ILE A 171 10.55 12.12 -15.75
C ILE A 171 11.74 11.99 -16.69
N LYS A 172 12.90 11.52 -16.22
CA LYS A 172 14.06 11.36 -17.11
C LYS A 172 13.84 10.29 -18.16
N THR A 173 13.16 9.20 -17.80
CA THR A 173 12.71 8.18 -18.75
C THR A 173 11.75 8.77 -19.77
N TYR A 174 10.82 9.65 -19.34
CA TYR A 174 9.92 10.41 -20.22
C TYR A 174 10.67 11.23 -21.27
N LEU A 175 11.60 12.07 -20.82
CA LEU A 175 12.30 13.00 -21.69
C LEU A 175 13.17 12.25 -22.71
N ASN A 176 13.89 11.22 -22.28
CA ASN A 176 14.81 10.48 -23.15
C ASN A 176 14.07 9.74 -24.29
N ILE A 177 12.94 9.09 -23.99
CA ILE A 177 12.13 8.39 -25.00
C ILE A 177 11.50 9.37 -25.99
N LYS A 178 11.11 10.56 -25.54
CA LYS A 178 10.56 11.60 -26.42
C LYS A 178 11.61 12.10 -27.43
N GLU A 179 12.88 12.17 -27.03
CA GLU A 179 13.98 12.71 -27.83
C GLU A 179 14.62 11.70 -28.80
N HIS A 180 14.58 10.39 -28.53
CA HIS A 180 15.23 9.39 -29.39
C HIS A 180 14.32 8.91 -30.53
N VAL A 181 14.46 9.55 -31.70
CA VAL A 181 13.60 9.39 -32.90
C VAL A 181 14.06 8.27 -33.88
N GLY A 182 15.12 7.52 -33.57
CA GLY A 182 15.76 6.58 -34.51
C GLY A 182 15.14 5.17 -34.68
N MET A 183 13.98 4.86 -34.08
CA MET A 183 13.38 3.52 -34.13
C MET A 183 12.30 3.36 -35.21
N SER A 184 12.17 2.14 -35.76
CA SER A 184 11.04 1.73 -36.61
C SER A 184 9.70 2.18 -36.03
N THR A 185 8.78 2.66 -36.87
CA THR A 185 7.46 3.20 -36.48
C THR A 185 6.67 2.25 -35.57
N LYS A 186 6.76 0.93 -35.81
CA LYS A 186 6.09 -0.10 -35.00
C LYS A 186 6.73 -0.24 -33.60
N THR A 187 8.06 -0.34 -33.53
CA THR A 187 8.80 -0.43 -32.26
C THR A 187 8.65 0.86 -31.45
N ARG A 188 8.71 2.01 -32.12
CA ARG A 188 8.49 3.33 -31.51
C ARG A 188 7.09 3.45 -30.90
N SER A 189 6.05 3.05 -31.63
CA SER A 189 4.66 3.07 -31.12
C SER A 189 4.50 2.19 -29.89
N PHE A 190 5.03 0.96 -29.91
CA PHE A 190 4.96 0.05 -28.76
C PHE A 190 5.72 0.57 -27.53
N GLN A 191 6.94 1.09 -27.73
CA GLN A 191 7.73 1.69 -26.65
C GLN A 191 7.05 2.93 -26.07
N LEU A 192 6.39 3.76 -26.91
CA LEU A 192 5.57 4.90 -26.45
C LEU A 192 4.35 4.46 -25.63
N GLN A 193 3.73 3.32 -25.94
CA GLN A 193 2.61 2.79 -25.17
C GLN A 193 3.05 2.24 -23.82
N LEU A 194 4.12 1.45 -23.78
CA LEU A 194 4.77 1.01 -22.53
C LEU A 194 5.15 2.22 -21.67
N PHE A 195 5.64 3.25 -22.32
CA PHE A 195 6.04 4.49 -21.68
C PHE A 195 4.84 5.30 -21.14
N ARG A 196 3.75 5.44 -21.91
CA ARG A 196 2.51 6.07 -21.45
C ARG A 196 1.93 5.30 -20.25
N ALA A 197 1.94 3.97 -20.31
CA ALA A 197 1.53 3.15 -19.18
C ALA A 197 2.37 3.49 -17.95
N LEU A 198 3.70 3.55 -18.11
CA LEU A 198 4.62 3.88 -17.01
C LEU A 198 4.32 5.24 -16.35
N VAL A 199 4.00 6.28 -17.14
CA VAL A 199 3.61 7.60 -16.58
C VAL A 199 2.33 7.51 -15.78
N VAL A 200 1.33 6.79 -16.29
CA VAL A 200 0.07 6.63 -15.57
C VAL A 200 0.27 5.82 -14.29
N GLN A 201 1.13 4.78 -14.33
CA GLN A 201 1.52 4.03 -13.13
C GLN A 201 2.19 4.95 -12.09
N THR A 202 3.14 5.81 -12.50
CA THR A 202 3.74 6.81 -11.62
C THR A 202 2.65 7.65 -10.97
N CYS A 203 1.78 8.29 -11.76
CA CYS A 203 0.71 9.13 -11.24
C CYS A 203 -0.23 8.37 -10.30
N LEU A 204 -0.53 7.12 -10.61
CA LEU A 204 -1.37 6.25 -9.78
C LEU A 204 -0.72 6.01 -8.41
N SER A 205 0.54 5.59 -8.36
CA SER A 205 1.25 5.39 -7.09
C SER A 205 1.33 6.68 -6.28
N MET A 206 1.53 7.83 -6.95
CA MET A 206 1.57 9.14 -6.29
C MET A 206 0.25 9.45 -5.60
N ILE A 207 -0.86 9.32 -6.32
CA ILE A 207 -2.20 9.69 -5.84
C ILE A 207 -2.72 8.69 -4.81
N MET A 208 -2.48 7.39 -5.00
CA MET A 208 -3.03 6.35 -4.13
C MET A 208 -2.16 6.03 -2.92
N MET A 209 -0.84 6.27 -2.97
CA MET A 209 0.06 5.86 -1.89
C MET A 209 0.86 7.01 -1.29
N TYR A 210 1.69 7.70 -2.09
CA TYR A 210 2.69 8.64 -1.58
C TYR A 210 2.09 9.95 -1.03
N ILE A 211 1.20 10.60 -1.78
CA ILE A 211 0.61 11.87 -1.36
C ILE A 211 -0.27 11.67 -0.11
N PRO A 212 -1.21 10.70 -0.09
CA PRO A 212 -2.02 10.44 1.09
C PRO A 212 -1.22 10.16 2.36
N ILE A 213 -0.21 9.27 2.29
CA ILE A 213 0.58 8.93 3.49
C ILE A 213 1.42 10.12 3.96
N GLY A 214 2.04 10.86 3.03
CA GLY A 214 2.85 12.02 3.35
C GLY A 214 2.02 13.13 4.00
N PHE A 215 0.81 13.35 3.48
CA PHE A 215 -0.17 14.26 4.07
C PHE A 215 -0.60 13.81 5.46
N MET A 216 -0.85 12.52 5.68
CA MET A 216 -1.24 12.02 6.99
C MET A 216 -0.14 12.18 8.05
N PHE A 217 1.12 11.90 7.71
CA PHE A 217 2.24 12.11 8.63
C PHE A 217 2.48 13.60 8.94
N SER A 218 2.03 14.53 8.08
CA SER A 218 2.16 15.97 8.34
C SER A 218 1.00 16.55 9.14
N CYS A 219 -0.19 15.97 9.05
CA CYS A 219 -1.42 16.48 9.71
C CYS A 219 -1.25 16.81 11.20
N PRO A 220 -0.64 15.96 12.05
CA PRO A 220 -0.49 16.26 13.48
C PRO A 220 0.39 17.48 13.76
N TYR A 221 1.31 17.89 12.87
CA TYR A 221 2.10 19.11 13.05
C TYR A 221 1.28 20.40 12.83
N PHE A 222 0.18 20.30 12.10
CA PHE A 222 -0.73 21.41 11.80
C PHE A 222 -2.03 21.36 12.61
N ASP A 223 -2.09 20.49 13.63
CA ASP A 223 -3.27 20.24 14.47
C ASP A 223 -4.54 19.89 13.65
N LEU A 224 -4.35 19.20 12.51
CA LEU A 224 -5.46 18.75 11.66
C LEU A 224 -6.10 17.46 12.18
N GLN A 225 -7.29 17.57 12.75
CA GLN A 225 -8.06 16.43 13.28
C GLN A 225 -8.93 15.78 12.20
N LEU A 226 -8.39 14.77 11.52
CA LEU A 226 -9.11 14.05 10.46
C LEU A 226 -9.91 12.84 10.98
N GLY A 227 -9.63 12.38 12.20
CA GLY A 227 -10.33 11.26 12.81
C GLY A 227 -10.30 9.99 11.95
N ALA A 228 -11.45 9.32 11.88
CA ALA A 228 -11.62 8.05 11.18
C ALA A 228 -11.58 8.17 9.65
N VAL A 229 -11.67 9.37 9.07
CA VAL A 229 -11.58 9.56 7.61
C VAL A 229 -10.25 9.02 7.10
N THR A 230 -9.18 9.13 7.89
CA THR A 230 -7.82 8.67 7.54
C THR A 230 -7.70 7.16 7.27
N ASN A 231 -8.71 6.37 7.64
CA ASN A 231 -8.82 4.97 7.21
C ASN A 231 -8.85 4.80 5.69
N TYR A 232 -9.22 5.82 4.90
CA TYR A 232 -9.17 5.72 3.44
C TYR A 232 -7.78 5.30 2.94
N GLN A 233 -6.71 5.60 3.69
CA GLN A 233 -5.36 5.28 3.27
C GLN A 233 -5.05 3.78 3.31
N THR A 234 -5.62 3.04 4.26
CA THR A 234 -5.48 1.58 4.26
C THR A 234 -6.18 0.98 3.03
N VAL A 235 -7.36 1.51 2.68
CA VAL A 235 -8.10 1.12 1.47
C VAL A 235 -7.32 1.43 0.19
N MET A 236 -6.75 2.63 0.06
CA MET A 236 -5.98 3.01 -1.13
C MET A 236 -4.72 2.15 -1.29
N ALA A 237 -4.04 1.86 -0.18
CA ALA A 237 -2.89 0.96 -0.19
C ALA A 237 -3.23 -0.48 -0.60
N GLN A 238 -4.40 -0.98 -0.21
CA GLN A 238 -4.91 -2.31 -0.59
C GLN A 238 -5.34 -2.41 -2.05
N LEU A 239 -5.99 -1.35 -2.56
CA LEU A 239 -6.49 -1.34 -3.94
C LEU A 239 -5.37 -1.13 -4.96
N TYR A 240 -4.33 -0.40 -4.62
CA TYR A 240 -3.26 -0.03 -5.54
C TYR A 240 -2.62 -1.25 -6.27
N PRO A 241 -2.20 -2.34 -5.59
CA PRO A 241 -1.61 -3.50 -6.25
C PRO A 241 -2.54 -4.18 -7.25
N GLY A 242 -3.86 -4.05 -7.05
CA GLY A 242 -4.87 -4.53 -8.01
C GLY A 242 -5.01 -3.58 -9.19
N ILE A 243 -5.12 -2.27 -8.94
CA ILE A 243 -5.37 -1.27 -10.00
C ILE A 243 -4.17 -1.08 -10.94
N ASP A 244 -2.94 -1.12 -10.41
CA ASP A 244 -1.71 -0.90 -11.18
C ASP A 244 -1.59 -1.80 -12.44
N PRO A 245 -1.71 -3.14 -12.36
CA PRO A 245 -1.66 -4.00 -13.54
C PRO A 245 -2.84 -3.77 -14.49
N PHE A 246 -4.05 -3.47 -13.98
CA PHE A 246 -5.19 -3.15 -14.84
C PHE A 246 -4.95 -1.90 -15.68
N VAL A 247 -4.36 -0.86 -15.09
CA VAL A 247 -4.00 0.38 -15.80
C VAL A 247 -3.06 0.07 -16.96
N VAL A 248 -2.05 -0.79 -16.76
CA VAL A 248 -1.12 -1.21 -17.82
C VAL A 248 -1.84 -1.97 -18.94
N LEU A 249 -2.68 -2.95 -18.56
CA LEU A 249 -3.46 -3.75 -19.51
C LEU A 249 -4.40 -2.89 -20.35
N LEU A 250 -4.97 -1.83 -19.78
CA LEU A 250 -5.88 -0.90 -20.45
C LEU A 250 -5.18 0.20 -21.26
N ILE A 251 -3.89 0.49 -21.02
CA ILE A 251 -3.18 1.52 -21.79
C ILE A 251 -2.50 0.95 -23.04
N ILE A 252 -2.02 -0.30 -22.98
CA ILE A 252 -1.27 -0.91 -24.06
C ILE A 252 -2.22 -1.58 -25.05
N ASP A 253 -2.24 -1.10 -26.30
CA ASP A 253 -3.19 -1.55 -27.32
C ASP A 253 -3.04 -3.03 -27.63
N SER A 254 -1.82 -3.56 -27.63
CA SER A 254 -1.58 -4.99 -27.83
C SER A 254 -2.25 -5.83 -26.74
N TYR A 255 -2.16 -5.41 -25.48
CA TYR A 255 -2.81 -6.12 -24.36
C TYR A 255 -4.33 -5.99 -24.42
N ARG A 256 -4.84 -4.78 -24.68
CA ARG A 256 -6.29 -4.57 -24.87
C ARG A 256 -6.86 -5.43 -25.98
N LYS A 257 -6.20 -5.49 -27.14
CA LYS A 257 -6.65 -6.30 -28.27
C LYS A 257 -6.66 -7.78 -27.90
N THR A 258 -5.61 -8.29 -27.25
CA THR A 258 -5.58 -9.69 -26.78
C THR A 258 -6.72 -9.99 -25.81
N ILE A 259 -6.99 -9.09 -24.86
CA ILE A 259 -8.10 -9.23 -23.90
C ILE A 259 -9.45 -9.22 -24.64
N LEU A 260 -9.66 -8.30 -25.57
CA LEU A 260 -10.88 -8.23 -26.37
C LEU A 260 -11.05 -9.47 -27.25
N TYR A 261 -9.99 -9.96 -27.91
CA TYR A 261 -10.04 -11.22 -28.66
C TYR A 261 -10.41 -12.40 -27.75
N PHE A 262 -9.84 -12.46 -26.54
CA PHE A 262 -10.18 -13.49 -25.55
C PHE A 262 -11.66 -13.46 -25.15
N PHE A 263 -12.23 -12.27 -24.94
CA PHE A 263 -13.64 -12.12 -24.60
C PHE A 263 -14.60 -12.31 -25.80
N VAL A 264 -14.18 -11.94 -27.01
CA VAL A 264 -14.99 -12.06 -28.24
C VAL A 264 -15.00 -13.49 -28.79
N PHE A 265 -13.85 -14.19 -28.85
CA PHE A 265 -13.80 -15.61 -29.29
C PHE A 265 -14.46 -16.57 -28.31
N ARG A 266 -14.67 -16.15 -27.06
CA ARG A 266 -15.48 -16.88 -26.09
C ARG A 266 -16.97 -16.96 -26.49
N SER A 267 -17.42 -16.14 -27.44
CA SER A 267 -18.77 -16.22 -28.02
C SER A 267 -18.94 -17.35 -29.05
N GLU A 268 -17.86 -17.94 -29.58
CA GLU A 268 -17.97 -18.88 -30.73
C GLU A 268 -17.23 -20.21 -30.60
N THR A 269 -16.49 -20.52 -29.52
CA THR A 269 -15.78 -21.82 -29.47
C THR A 269 -15.84 -22.53 -28.12
N THR A 270 -16.98 -23.17 -27.85
CA THR A 270 -16.97 -24.50 -27.21
C THR A 270 -16.35 -25.49 -28.20
N LYS A 271 -15.02 -25.63 -28.16
CA LYS A 271 -14.27 -26.86 -28.49
C LYS A 271 -12.76 -26.61 -28.40
N ASN A 272 -12.17 -27.23 -27.38
CA ASN A 272 -10.77 -27.64 -27.27
C ASN A 272 -9.69 -26.55 -27.32
N PHE A 273 -9.44 -25.89 -26.19
CA PHE A 273 -8.08 -25.45 -25.84
C PHE A 273 -7.90 -25.54 -24.32
N SER A 274 -7.18 -26.55 -23.87
CA SER A 274 -6.67 -26.68 -22.50
C SER A 274 -5.44 -25.80 -22.37
N CYS A 275 -5.58 -24.61 -21.76
CA CYS A 275 -4.46 -23.76 -21.39
C CYS A 275 -4.59 -23.40 -19.91
N LEU A 276 -3.67 -23.92 -19.10
CA LEU A 276 -3.66 -23.80 -17.63
C LEU A 276 -3.51 -22.33 -17.17
N GLU A 277 -2.89 -21.47 -17.99
CA GLU A 277 -2.71 -20.02 -17.74
C GLU A 277 -4.02 -19.21 -17.85
N CYS A 278 -5.09 -19.77 -18.44
CA CYS A 278 -6.39 -19.09 -18.56
C CYS A 278 -7.19 -19.03 -17.25
N THR A 279 -6.81 -19.82 -16.24
CA THR A 279 -7.54 -19.95 -14.97
C THR A 279 -7.18 -18.82 -14.00
N ASP A 280 -5.89 -18.46 -13.92
CA ASP A 280 -5.38 -17.47 -12.95
C ASP A 280 -5.82 -16.02 -13.25
N LEU A 281 -5.85 -15.62 -14.53
CA LEU A 281 -6.28 -14.28 -14.90
C LEU A 281 -7.80 -14.09 -14.74
N ARG A 282 -8.56 -15.16 -14.95
CA ARG A 282 -10.02 -15.21 -14.73
C ARG A 282 -10.35 -15.08 -13.25
N CYS A 283 -9.67 -15.82 -12.38
CA CYS A 283 -9.80 -15.69 -10.93
C CYS A 283 -9.47 -14.27 -10.48
N SER A 284 -8.36 -13.70 -10.95
CA SER A 284 -7.95 -12.34 -10.58
C SER A 284 -8.95 -11.25 -10.98
N ILE A 285 -9.57 -11.37 -12.17
CA ILE A 285 -10.57 -10.40 -12.66
C ILE A 285 -11.92 -10.58 -11.95
N VAL A 286 -12.37 -11.82 -11.75
CA VAL A 286 -13.64 -12.10 -11.08
C VAL A 286 -13.56 -11.77 -9.58
N LEU A 287 -12.46 -12.12 -8.90
CA LEU A 287 -12.21 -11.68 -7.51
C LEU A 287 -12.17 -10.16 -7.39
N PHE A 288 -11.61 -9.44 -8.37
CA PHE A 288 -11.57 -7.97 -8.32
C PHE A 288 -12.98 -7.35 -8.48
N PHE A 289 -13.81 -7.87 -9.38
CA PHE A 289 -15.20 -7.44 -9.52
C PHE A 289 -16.06 -7.87 -8.32
N GLU A 290 -15.86 -9.06 -7.78
CA GLU A 290 -16.52 -9.51 -6.55
C GLU A 290 -16.10 -8.69 -5.33
N ILE A 291 -14.82 -8.35 -5.15
CA ILE A 291 -14.36 -7.50 -4.04
C ILE A 291 -14.90 -6.06 -4.15
N ILE A 292 -15.04 -5.52 -5.37
CA ILE A 292 -15.62 -4.19 -5.61
C ILE A 292 -17.14 -4.17 -5.41
N PHE A 293 -17.85 -5.26 -5.74
CA PHE A 293 -19.31 -5.32 -5.69
C PHE A 293 -19.90 -6.07 -4.47
N LEU A 294 -19.12 -6.83 -3.70
CA LEU A 294 -19.56 -7.53 -2.48
C LEU A 294 -19.37 -6.75 -1.19
N PHE A 295 -18.79 -5.53 -1.19
CA PHE A 295 -18.86 -4.72 0.02
C PHE A 295 -20.23 -4.04 0.12
N PRO A 296 -21.07 -4.42 1.10
CA PRO A 296 -22.45 -4.00 1.13
C PRO A 296 -22.50 -2.49 1.32
N ARG A 297 -23.36 -1.87 0.53
CA ARG A 297 -23.95 -0.56 0.74
C ARG A 297 -24.32 -0.42 2.22
N GLN A 298 -23.46 0.14 3.06
CA GLN A 298 -23.82 0.52 4.43
C GLN A 298 -24.72 1.77 4.31
N ASN A 299 -25.99 1.48 4.06
CA ASN A 299 -27.09 2.40 4.25
C ASN A 299 -27.02 2.91 5.69
N THR A 300 -27.01 4.23 5.82
CA THR A 300 -27.76 4.95 6.84
C THR A 300 -29.04 4.18 7.23
N ILE A 301 -29.29 3.98 8.54
CA ILE A 301 -30.57 4.14 9.27
C ILE A 301 -30.71 3.16 10.46
N THR A 302 -30.97 3.77 11.63
CA THR A 302 -31.68 3.34 12.86
C THR A 302 -31.83 1.86 13.27
N ARG A 303 -31.53 1.62 14.56
CA ARG A 303 -32.12 0.71 15.58
C ARG A 303 -32.79 -0.62 15.17
N GLU A 304 -32.36 -1.68 15.90
CA GLU A 304 -33.04 -2.94 16.28
C GLU A 304 -32.80 -4.23 15.44
N PRO A 305 -32.93 -5.45 16.04
CA PRO A 305 -31.77 -6.32 16.29
C PRO A 305 -31.71 -7.64 15.49
N GLN A 306 -30.60 -8.32 15.72
CA GLN A 306 -29.96 -9.43 14.99
C GLN A 306 -30.80 -10.72 14.81
N HIS A 307 -30.69 -11.30 13.61
CA HIS A 307 -30.64 -12.75 13.40
C HIS A 307 -29.45 -13.08 12.47
N LEU A 308 -28.52 -13.89 12.98
CA LEU A 308 -27.31 -14.36 12.30
C LEU A 308 -27.65 -15.31 11.15
N VAL A 309 -27.05 -15.09 9.98
CA VAL A 309 -26.87 -16.12 8.95
C VAL A 309 -25.39 -16.50 8.93
N ASN A 310 -25.10 -17.73 9.37
CA ASN A 310 -23.79 -18.36 9.20
C ASN A 310 -23.57 -18.63 7.70
N LEU A 311 -22.50 -18.08 7.13
CA LEU A 311 -22.00 -18.45 5.81
C LEU A 311 -20.86 -19.46 5.99
N ASP A 312 -21.12 -20.68 5.51
CA ASP A 312 -20.22 -21.82 5.54
C ASP A 312 -19.07 -21.61 4.53
N PHE A 313 -17.83 -21.68 5.01
CA PHE A 313 -16.61 -21.35 4.25
C PHE A 313 -16.07 -22.52 3.41
N ASP A 314 -16.68 -23.70 3.50
CA ASP A 314 -16.24 -24.90 2.78
C ASP A 314 -16.54 -24.86 1.26
N GLU A 315 -17.41 -23.95 0.80
CA GLU A 315 -17.73 -23.82 -0.62
C GLU A 315 -16.69 -22.98 -1.40
N ILE A 316 -15.95 -22.08 -0.72
CA ILE A 316 -14.94 -21.21 -1.35
C ILE A 316 -13.65 -21.97 -1.68
N PHE A 317 -13.32 -23.03 -0.93
CA PHE A 317 -12.08 -23.79 -1.14
C PHE A 317 -12.16 -24.84 -2.27
N ARG A 318 -13.36 -25.15 -2.80
CA ARG A 318 -13.53 -26.15 -3.87
C ARG A 318 -13.29 -25.64 -5.29
N ILE A 319 -12.97 -24.35 -5.47
CA ILE A 319 -12.78 -23.72 -6.79
C ILE A 319 -11.31 -23.37 -7.10
N CYS A 320 -10.39 -23.58 -6.15
CA CYS A 320 -8.96 -23.69 -6.44
C CYS A 320 -8.60 -25.14 -6.79
#